data_AF-A0A3G6PNH2-F1
#
_entry.id   AF-A0A3G6PNH2-F1
#
_cell.length_a   1.000
_cell.length_b   1.000
_cell.length_c   1.000
_cell.angle_alpha   90.00
_cell.angle_beta   90.00
_cell.angle_gamma   90.00
#
_symmetry.space_group_name_H-M   'P 1'
#
loop_
_entity.id
_entity.type
_entity.pdbx_description
1 polymer ?
#
loop_
_entity_poly.entity_id
_entity_poly.type
_entity_poly.pdbx_seq_one_letter_code
_entity_poly.pdbx_strand_id
1 'polypeptide(L)' 'MERLNKSCRDELLNMYVFKNLQDAEEKANQWWIEYNYNRPHEALGNISPKEYKYKMKQSII' A
#
# COMPACT_ATOMS: atom_id res chain seq x y z
N MET A 1 1.26 -9.80 -7.31
CA MET A 1 2.55 -9.08 -7.10
C MET A 1 2.71 -7.87 -8.02
N GLU A 2 2.38 -7.96 -9.31
CA GLU A 2 2.61 -6.85 -10.27
C GLU A 2 2.00 -5.49 -9.88
N ARG A 3 0.75 -5.46 -9.40
CA ARG A 3 0.07 -4.18 -9.05
C ARG A 3 0.80 -3.41 -7.95
N LEU A 4 1.24 -4.11 -6.89
CA LEU A 4 2.01 -3.49 -5.79
C LEU A 4 3.31 -2.88 -6.32
N ASN A 5 4.07 -3.66 -7.11
CA ASN A 5 5.36 -3.21 -7.63
C ASN A 5 5.20 -2.05 -8.61
N LYS A 6 4.16 -2.07 -9.44
CA LYS A 6 3.84 -0.96 -10.35
C LYS A 6 3.49 0.31 -9.57
N SER A 7 2.55 0.25 -8.63
CA SER A 7 2.19 1.42 -7.82
C SER A 7 3.36 1.94 -6.99
N CYS A 8 4.18 1.06 -6.39
CA CYS A 8 5.37 1.47 -5.66
C CYS A 8 6.34 2.23 -6.56
N ARG A 9 6.58 1.72 -7.78
CA ARG A 9 7.45 2.40 -8.73
C ARG A 9 6.89 3.76 -9.15
N ASP A 10 5.63 3.81 -9.56
CA ASP A 10 5.04 4.99 -10.16
C ASP A 10 4.74 6.09 -9.13
N GLU A 11 4.40 5.72 -7.90
CA GLU A 11 3.86 6.65 -6.90
C GLU A 11 4.81 6.95 -5.73
N LEU A 12 5.85 6.13 -5.55
CA LEU A 12 6.89 6.37 -4.54
C LEU A 12 8.22 6.64 -5.22
N LEU A 13 8.76 5.67 -5.97
CA LEU A 13 10.14 5.77 -6.47
C LEU A 13 10.29 6.81 -7.59
N ASN A 14 9.29 6.96 -8.45
CA ASN A 14 9.32 7.95 -9.54
C ASN A 14 8.86 9.34 -9.10
N MET A 15 8.13 9.45 -7.98
CA MET A 15 7.57 10.71 -7.47
C MET A 15 8.57 11.51 -6.64
N TYR A 16 9.52 10.84 -6.00
CA TYR A 16 10.42 11.48 -5.03
C TYR A 16 11.88 11.27 -5.42
N VAL A 17 12.65 12.35 -5.29
CA VAL A 17 14.11 12.28 -5.15
C VAL A 17 14.41 12.27 -3.66
N PHE A 18 15.02 11.18 -3.17
CA PHE A 18 15.31 11.01 -1.75
C PHE A 18 16.59 11.75 -1.37
N LYS A 19 16.55 12.46 -0.24
CA LYS A 19 17.72 13.21 0.26
C LYS A 19 18.75 12.31 0.95
N ASN A 20 18.27 11.28 1.63
CA ASN A 20 19.06 10.27 2.33
C ASN A 20 18.17 9.04 2.60
N LEU A 21 18.74 8.02 3.26
CA LEU A 21 18.01 6.79 3.57
C LEU A 21 16.84 7.01 4.52
N GLN A 22 16.97 7.91 5.50
CA GLN A 22 15.90 8.19 6.46
C GLN A 22 14.67 8.81 5.76
N ASP A 23 14.87 9.79 4.87
CA ASP A 23 13.80 10.38 4.05
C ASP A 23 13.12 9.34 3.14
N ALA A 24 13.91 8.41 2.59
CA ALA A 24 13.37 7.30 1.81
C ALA A 24 12.52 6.35 2.66
N GLU A 25 12.97 6.01 3.87
CA GLU A 25 12.25 5.15 4.80
C GLU A 25 10.93 5.79 5.28
N GLU A 26 10.95 7.08 5.63
CA GLU A 26 9.77 7.83 6.04
C GLU A 26 8.70 7.84 4.93
N LYS A 27 9.10 8.15 3.70
CA LYS A 27 8.21 8.15 2.52
C LYS A 27 7.69 6.76 2.19
N ALA A 28 8.55 5.74 2.26
CA ALA A 28 8.16 4.36 2.03
C ALA A 28 7.15 3.88 3.07
N ASN A 29 7.35 4.20 4.34
CA ASN A 29 6.42 3.86 5.42
C ASN A 29 5.08 4.55 5.24
N GLN A 30 5.07 5.84 4.90
CA GLN A 30 3.83 6.56 4.63
C GLN A 30 3.07 5.95 3.44
N TRP A 31 3.75 5.69 2.33
CA TRP A 31 3.15 5.06 1.15
C TRP A 31 2.63 3.65 1.47
N TRP A 32 3.38 2.86 2.25
CA TRP A 32 2.98 1.53 2.66
C TRP A 32 1.72 1.52 3.52
N ILE A 33 1.60 2.46 4.46
CA ILE A 33 0.39 2.62 5.28
C ILE A 33 -0.78 2.98 4.38
N GLU A 34 -0.62 3.97 3.51
CA GLU A 34 -1.68 4.41 2.61
C GLU A 34 -2.18 3.27 1.72
N TYR A 35 -1.26 2.54 1.08
CA TYR A 35 -1.60 1.44 0.17
C TYR A 35 -2.34 0.29 0.87
N ASN A 36 -1.93 -0.07 2.10
CA ASN A 36 -2.45 -1.24 2.80
C ASN A 36 -3.64 -0.97 3.72
N TYR A 37 -3.76 0.24 4.27
CA TYR A 37 -4.78 0.57 5.26
C TYR A 37 -5.90 1.42 4.69
N ASN A 38 -5.59 2.31 3.74
CA ASN A 38 -6.53 3.36 3.31
C ASN A 38 -6.96 3.21 1.85
N ARG A 39 -6.07 2.76 0.96
CA ARG A 39 -6.37 2.67 -0.47
C ARG A 39 -7.42 1.59 -0.75
N PRO A 40 -8.55 1.92 -1.38
CA PRO A 40 -9.49 0.94 -1.88
C PRO A 40 -8.95 0.25 -3.14
N HIS A 41 -9.18 -1.06 -3.25
CA HIS A 41 -8.80 -1.83 -4.44
C HIS A 41 -10.04 -2.49 -5.04
N GLU A 42 -10.31 -2.21 -6.32
CA GLU A 42 -11.45 -2.80 -7.05
C GLU A 42 -11.46 -4.33 -6.98
N ALA A 43 -10.29 -4.96 -7.13
CA ALA A 43 -10.13 -6.41 -7.04
C ALA A 43 -10.49 -6.99 -5.66
N LEU A 44 -10.54 -6.16 -4.61
CA LEU A 44 -10.94 -6.53 -3.25
C LEU A 44 -12.37 -6.12 -2.93
N GLY A 45 -13.13 -5.59 -3.91
CA GLY A 45 -14.47 -5.05 -3.70
C GLY A 45 -14.45 -3.62 -3.15
N ASN A 46 -13.50 -2.80 -3.60
CA ASN A 46 -13.35 -1.39 -3.21
C ASN A 46 -13.08 -1.15 -1.72
N ILE A 47 -12.37 -2.07 -1.08
CA ILE A 47 -11.88 -1.94 0.30
C ILE A 47 -10.36 -2.06 0.34
N SER A 48 -9.76 -1.65 1.46
CA SER A 48 -8.32 -1.76 1.63
C SER A 48 -7.85 -3.20 1.87
N PRO A 49 -6.57 -3.53 1.61
CA PRO A 49 -6.03 -4.85 1.90
C PRO A 49 -6.20 -5.25 3.37
N LYS A 50 -6.08 -4.28 4.30
CA LYS A 50 -6.30 -4.49 5.72
C LYS A 50 -7.75 -4.89 6.01
N GLU A 51 -8.72 -4.16 5.45
CA GLU A 51 -10.14 -4.45 5.64
C GLU A 51 -10.52 -5.79 5.04
N TYR A 52 -10.02 -6.11 3.84
CA TYR A 52 -10.20 -7.40 3.21
C TYR A 52 -9.70 -8.54 4.11
N LYS A 53 -8.49 -8.41 4.65
CA LYS A 53 -7.91 -9.40 5.58
C LYS A 53 -8.75 -9.54 6.85
N TYR A 54 -9.30 -8.45 7.38
CA TYR A 54 -10.18 -8.49 8.55
C TYR A 54 -11.50 -9.22 8.25
N LYS A 55 -12.15 -8.93 7.12
CA LYS A 55 -13.37 -9.61 6.67
C LYS A 55 -13.13 -11.11 6.45
N MET A 56 -12.05 -11.48 5.75
CA MET A 56 -11.72 -12.88 5.53
C MET A 56 -11.50 -13.65 6.83
N LYS A 57 -10.86 -13.04 7.85
CA LYS A 57 -10.69 -13.67 9.15
C LYS A 57 -12.02 -13.90 9.89
N GLN A 58 -12.97 -12.98 9.78
CA GLN A 58 -14.29 -13.14 10.40
C GLN A 58 -15.16 -14.19 9.70
N SER A 59 -14.98 -14.41 8.41
CA SER A 59 -15.73 -15.45 7.67
C SER A 59 -15.23 -16.87 7.90
N ILE A 60 -14.09 -17.05 8.59
CA ILE A 60 -13.47 -18.36 8.86
C ILE A 60 -13.70 -18.78 10.33
N ILE A 61 -14.38 -17.95 11.13
CA ILE A 61 -14.84 -18.24 12.49
C ILE A 61 -16.35 -18.44 12.45
#